data_AF-A0A7S1UBC7-F1
#
_entry.id   AF-A0A7S1UBC7-F1
#
_cell.length_a   1.000
_cell.length_b   1.000
_cell.length_c   1.000
_cell.angle_alpha   90.00
_cell.angle_beta   90.00
_cell.angle_gamma   90.00
#
_symmetry.space_group_name_H-M   'P 1'
#
loop_
_entity.id
_entity.type
_entity.pdbx_description
1 polymer ?
#
loop_
_entity_poly.entity_id
_entity_poly.type
_entity_poly.pdbx_seq_one_letter_code
_entity_poly.pdbx_strand_id
1 'polypeptide(L)'
;KTEKPAPPAFTPRPQKRPRVPAAPKPAAPPVETGLTEEESQKLEDDVCLLSDSDQEKVLTMLSEDGADVEDDGEVDLDKLPVKTQRKIQDFVFRCLHPEEARRRDEAKAKRAEEEAAAKAKAEAEAKAEAEAERAAERA
;
A
#
# COMPACT_ATOMS: atom_id res chain seq x y z
N LYS A 1 76.67 28.07 -18.31
CA LYS A 1 75.60 28.13 -19.32
C LYS A 1 74.28 28.07 -18.56
N THR A 2 73.53 29.15 -18.60
CA THR A 2 72.33 29.42 -17.82
C THR A 2 71.12 28.93 -18.60
N GLU A 3 70.41 27.92 -18.11
CA GLU A 3 69.18 27.43 -18.74
C GLU A 3 68.00 27.73 -17.79
N LYS A 4 67.19 28.72 -18.18
CA LYS A 4 65.96 29.10 -17.47
C LYS A 4 64.86 28.08 -17.81
N PRO A 5 64.14 27.52 -16.83
CA PRO A 5 62.97 26.70 -17.12
C PRO A 5 61.80 27.57 -17.59
N ALA A 6 61.09 27.08 -18.62
CA ALA A 6 59.91 27.73 -19.20
C ALA A 6 58.73 27.73 -18.21
N PRO A 7 57.85 28.76 -18.23
CA PRO A 7 56.67 28.79 -17.37
C PRO A 7 55.60 27.79 -17.84
N PRO A 8 54.80 27.22 -16.91
CA PRO A 8 53.75 26.27 -17.26
C PRO A 8 52.60 26.96 -18.02
N ALA A 9 52.12 26.28 -19.06
CA ALA A 9 51.02 26.72 -19.90
C ALA A 9 49.71 26.82 -19.11
N PHE A 10 49.04 27.97 -19.22
CA PHE A 10 47.76 28.27 -18.60
C PHE A 10 46.64 27.56 -19.39
N THR A 11 46.11 26.46 -18.87
CA THR A 11 44.96 25.78 -19.46
C THR A 11 43.66 26.39 -18.93
N PRO A 12 42.73 26.86 -19.81
CA PRO A 12 41.45 27.38 -19.36
C PRO A 12 40.58 26.24 -18.80
N ARG A 13 40.11 26.43 -17.56
CA ARG A 13 39.26 25.49 -16.81
C ARG A 13 37.90 25.34 -17.52
N PRO A 14 37.38 24.12 -17.73
CA PRO A 14 36.08 23.93 -18.37
C PRO A 14 34.97 24.54 -17.51
N GLN A 15 34.21 25.46 -18.10
CA GLN A 15 33.05 26.07 -17.45
C GLN A 15 31.99 24.99 -17.19
N LYS A 16 31.68 24.77 -15.90
CA LYS A 16 30.60 23.89 -15.47
C LYS A 16 29.28 24.44 -16.01
N ARG A 17 28.64 23.70 -16.93
CA ARG A 17 27.26 23.98 -17.33
C ARG A 17 26.34 23.88 -16.10
N PRO A 18 25.36 24.76 -15.95
CA PRO A 18 24.39 24.68 -14.86
C PRO A 18 23.63 23.35 -14.97
N ARG A 19 23.67 22.56 -13.89
CA ARG A 19 22.85 21.35 -13.76
C ARG A 19 21.39 21.79 -13.70
N VAL A 20 20.63 21.44 -14.73
CA VAL A 20 19.17 21.50 -14.71
C VAL A 20 18.70 20.64 -13.53
N PRO A 21 17.81 21.13 -12.64
CA PRO A 21 17.27 20.32 -11.56
C PRO A 21 16.56 19.11 -12.19
N ALA A 22 17.03 17.91 -11.84
CA ALA A 22 16.38 16.68 -12.26
C ALA A 22 14.94 16.70 -11.73
N ALA A 23 13.97 16.58 -12.64
CA ALA A 23 12.58 16.41 -12.24
C ALA A 23 12.48 15.24 -11.26
N PRO A 24 11.67 15.35 -10.19
CA PRO A 24 11.45 14.24 -9.28
C PRO A 24 10.93 13.06 -10.09
N LYS A 25 11.66 11.94 -10.07
CA LYS A 25 11.19 10.70 -10.68
C LYS A 25 9.82 10.36 -10.08
N PRO A 26 8.81 9.98 -10.88
CA PRO A 26 7.55 9.50 -10.34
C PRO A 26 7.87 8.36 -9.38
N ALA A 27 7.36 8.48 -8.15
CA ALA A 27 7.43 7.42 -7.16
C ALA A 27 6.98 6.13 -7.83
N ALA A 28 7.81 5.08 -7.75
CA ALA A 28 7.43 3.77 -8.21
C ALA A 28 6.06 3.41 -7.62
N PRO A 29 5.21 2.66 -8.36
CA PRO A 29 3.97 2.16 -7.78
C PRO A 29 4.31 1.49 -6.44
N PRO A 30 3.50 1.67 -5.39
CA PRO A 30 3.75 1.01 -4.13
C PRO A 30 3.81 -0.49 -4.42
N VAL A 31 5.02 -1.03 -4.42
CA VAL A 31 5.21 -2.46 -4.16
C VAL A 31 4.41 -2.70 -2.90
N GLU A 32 3.46 -3.65 -2.95
CA GLU A 32 2.80 -4.17 -1.76
C GLU A 32 3.90 -4.76 -0.88
N THR A 33 4.61 -3.91 -0.15
CA THR A 33 5.54 -4.31 0.89
C THR A 33 4.68 -4.95 1.96
N GLY A 34 5.09 -6.14 2.40
CA GLY A 34 4.52 -6.79 3.57
C GLY A 34 4.63 -5.90 4.80
N LEU A 35 4.22 -6.45 5.94
CA LEU A 35 4.43 -5.82 7.24
C LEU A 35 5.89 -5.38 7.37
N THR A 36 6.09 -4.18 7.90
CA THR A 36 7.42 -3.79 8.35
C THR A 36 7.78 -4.55 9.62
N GLU A 37 9.08 -4.68 9.92
CA GLU A 37 9.56 -5.36 11.13
C GLU A 37 8.91 -4.81 12.42
N GLU A 38 8.70 -3.49 12.48
CA GLU A 38 7.99 -2.81 13.58
C GLU A 38 6.51 -3.20 13.65
N GLU A 39 5.82 -3.30 12.50
CA GLU A 39 4.44 -3.74 12.46
C GLU A 39 4.28 -5.24 12.77
N SER A 40 5.25 -6.07 12.40
CA SER A 40 5.27 -7.50 12.72
C SER A 40 5.39 -7.71 14.23
N GLN A 41 6.38 -7.08 14.87
CA GLN A 41 6.54 -7.13 16.33
C GLN A 41 5.32 -6.61 17.06
N LYS A 42 4.73 -5.51 16.58
CA LYS A 42 3.51 -4.98 17.16
C LYS A 42 2.34 -5.96 17.02
N LEU A 43 2.24 -6.64 15.87
CA LEU A 43 1.19 -7.63 15.63
C LEU A 43 1.36 -8.85 16.54
N GLU A 44 2.59 -9.30 16.78
CA GLU A 44 2.88 -10.37 17.74
C GLU A 44 2.46 -9.99 19.16
N ASP A 45 2.81 -8.78 19.62
CA ASP A 45 2.39 -8.27 20.93
C ASP A 45 0.85 -8.14 21.01
N ASP A 46 0.23 -7.57 19.98
CA ASP A 46 -1.22 -7.43 19.88
C ASP A 46 -1.93 -8.80 19.89
N VAL A 47 -1.36 -9.84 19.26
CA VAL A 47 -1.87 -11.23 19.30
C VAL A 47 -1.75 -11.81 20.72
N CYS A 48 -0.64 -11.57 21.43
CA CYS A 48 -0.48 -11.99 22.82
C CYS A 48 -1.50 -11.33 23.76
N LEU A 49 -2.02 -10.15 23.42
CA LEU A 49 -3.07 -9.45 24.18
C LEU A 49 -4.49 -9.97 23.91
N LEU A 50 -4.68 -10.79 22.87
CA LEU A 50 -5.98 -11.39 22.56
C LEU A 50 -6.40 -12.46 23.57
N SER A 51 -7.70 -12.75 23.57
CA SER A 51 -8.22 -13.91 24.31
C SER A 51 -7.77 -15.22 23.67
N ASP A 52 -7.68 -16.32 24.43
CA ASP A 52 -7.29 -17.64 23.90
C ASP A 52 -8.14 -18.07 22.70
N SER A 53 -9.44 -17.73 22.71
CA SER A 53 -10.35 -18.04 21.60
C SER A 53 -10.06 -17.25 20.33
N ASP A 54 -9.55 -16.02 20.46
CA ASP A 54 -9.17 -15.20 19.32
C ASP A 54 -7.77 -15.54 18.81
N GLN A 55 -6.85 -15.93 19.71
CA GLN A 55 -5.54 -16.49 19.34
C GLN A 55 -5.68 -17.79 18.54
N GLU A 56 -6.56 -18.70 18.96
CA GLU A 56 -6.87 -19.94 18.21
C GLU A 56 -7.40 -19.64 16.79
N LYS A 57 -8.21 -18.59 16.63
CA LYS A 57 -8.66 -18.13 15.30
C LYS A 57 -7.51 -17.61 14.46
N VAL A 58 -6.59 -16.85 15.03
CA VAL A 58 -5.40 -16.37 14.31
C VAL A 58 -4.57 -17.56 13.83
N LEU A 59 -4.31 -18.55 14.69
CA LEU A 59 -3.61 -19.79 14.34
C LEU A 59 -4.35 -20.60 13.27
N THR A 60 -5.68 -20.61 13.30
CA THR A 60 -6.50 -21.24 12.25
C THR A 60 -6.34 -20.52 10.91
N MET A 61 -6.38 -19.18 10.90
CA MET A 61 -6.19 -18.39 9.67
C MET A 61 -4.80 -18.58 9.07
N LEU A 62 -3.79 -18.70 9.93
CA LEU A 62 -2.42 -19.00 9.54
C LEU A 62 -2.30 -20.40 8.91
N SER A 63 -2.91 -21.40 9.55
CA SER A 63 -2.93 -22.78 9.05
C SER A 63 -3.64 -22.90 7.70
N GLU A 64 -4.74 -22.14 7.47
CA GLU A 64 -5.47 -22.15 6.20
C GLU A 64 -4.64 -21.62 5.02
N ASP A 65 -3.78 -20.63 5.25
CA ASP A 65 -2.90 -20.04 4.23
C ASP A 65 -1.58 -20.82 4.07
N GLY A 66 -1.41 -21.91 4.80
CA GLY A 66 -0.21 -22.73 4.75
C GLY A 66 1.00 -22.12 5.47
N ALA A 67 0.76 -21.30 6.50
CA ALA A 67 1.81 -20.93 7.43
C ALA A 67 2.35 -22.20 8.10
N ASP A 68 3.65 -22.44 7.97
CA ASP A 68 4.33 -23.45 8.76
C ASP A 68 4.43 -22.89 10.19
N VAL A 69 3.46 -23.25 11.03
CA VAL A 69 3.51 -22.95 12.47
C VAL A 69 4.52 -23.93 13.05
N GLU A 70 5.68 -23.42 13.47
CA GLU A 70 6.69 -24.29 14.09
C GLU A 70 6.14 -24.87 15.41
N ASP A 71 6.67 -26.02 15.83
CA ASP A 71 6.17 -26.81 16.98
C ASP A 71 6.17 -26.01 18.31
N ASP A 72 6.96 -24.92 18.38
CA ASP A 72 7.01 -23.96 19.50
C ASP A 72 5.91 -22.88 19.47
N GLY A 73 5.04 -22.87 18.46
CA GLY A 73 3.97 -21.88 18.30
C GLY A 73 4.44 -20.50 17.80
N GLU A 74 5.72 -20.39 17.42
CA GLU A 74 6.29 -19.20 16.80
C GLU A 74 5.95 -19.19 15.30
N VAL A 75 5.36 -18.08 14.85
CA VAL A 75 4.86 -17.94 13.47
C VAL A 75 5.62 -16.84 12.80
N ASP A 76 6.37 -17.20 11.77
CA ASP A 76 7.12 -16.25 10.97
C ASP A 76 6.17 -15.47 10.03
N LEU A 77 5.69 -14.32 10.52
CA LEU A 77 4.73 -13.49 9.80
C LEU A 77 5.30 -12.98 8.48
N ASP A 78 6.62 -12.78 8.37
CA ASP A 78 7.31 -12.32 7.16
C ASP A 78 7.23 -13.30 5.99
N LYS A 79 7.10 -14.60 6.28
CA LYS A 79 6.94 -15.64 5.26
C LYS A 79 5.54 -15.74 4.68
N LEU A 80 4.57 -15.06 5.30
CA LEU A 80 3.17 -15.13 4.87
C LEU A 80 2.88 -14.24 3.67
N PRO A 81 1.85 -14.58 2.89
CA PRO A 81 1.31 -13.66 1.90
C PRO A 81 0.87 -12.35 2.57
N VAL A 82 1.19 -11.21 1.94
CA VAL A 82 0.80 -9.87 2.41
C VAL A 82 -0.71 -9.76 2.68
N LYS A 83 -1.52 -10.48 1.90
CA LYS A 83 -2.97 -10.56 2.09
C LYS A 83 -3.34 -11.18 3.45
N THR A 84 -2.64 -12.24 3.84
CA THR A 84 -2.85 -12.97 5.09
C THR A 84 -2.35 -12.16 6.27
N GLN A 85 -1.15 -11.58 6.15
CA GLN A 85 -0.61 -10.60 7.12
C GLN A 85 -1.61 -9.48 7.41
N ARG A 86 -2.14 -8.84 6.35
CA ARG A 86 -3.17 -7.78 6.45
C ARG A 86 -4.45 -8.28 7.11
N LYS A 87 -4.88 -9.51 6.79
CA LYS A 87 -6.10 -10.12 7.33
C LYS A 87 -5.98 -10.39 8.83
N ILE A 88 -4.83 -10.88 9.28
CA ILE A 88 -4.53 -11.08 10.70
C ILE A 88 -4.47 -9.72 11.41
N GLN A 89 -3.75 -8.75 10.85
CA GLN A 89 -3.69 -7.40 11.40
C GLN A 89 -5.08 -6.76 11.56
N ASP A 90 -5.95 -6.89 10.55
CA ASP A 90 -7.33 -6.39 10.61
C ASP A 90 -8.14 -7.15 11.67
N PHE A 91 -8.01 -8.47 11.74
CA PHE A 91 -8.69 -9.29 12.75
C PHE A 91 -8.28 -8.90 14.19
N VAL A 92 -6.98 -8.86 14.46
CA VAL A 92 -6.42 -8.50 15.77
C VAL A 92 -6.86 -7.09 16.15
N PHE A 93 -6.78 -6.13 15.21
CA PHE A 93 -7.26 -4.77 15.44
C PHE A 93 -8.76 -4.72 15.78
N ARG A 94 -9.61 -5.53 15.12
CA ARG A 94 -11.05 -5.58 15.41
C ARG A 94 -11.35 -6.17 16.78
N CYS A 95 -10.57 -7.13 17.24
CA CYS A 95 -10.73 -7.72 18.56
C CYS A 95 -10.29 -6.75 19.66
N LEU A 96 -9.17 -6.04 19.47
CA LEU A 96 -8.65 -5.07 20.44
C LEU A 96 -9.43 -3.74 20.43
N HIS A 97 -9.89 -3.30 19.25
CA HIS A 97 -10.57 -2.02 19.04
C HIS A 97 -11.94 -2.19 18.37
N PRO A 98 -12.91 -2.88 19.01
CA PRO A 98 -14.20 -3.19 18.39
C PRO A 98 -15.04 -1.93 18.04
N GLU A 99 -14.91 -0.86 18.83
CA GLU A 99 -15.57 0.42 18.59
C GLU A 99 -15.00 1.15 17.37
N GLU A 100 -13.66 1.21 17.22
CA GLU A 100 -13.02 1.84 16.06
C GLU A 100 -13.23 1.04 14.79
N ALA A 101 -13.19 -0.29 14.89
CA ALA A 101 -13.53 -1.20 13.81
C ALA A 101 -14.93 -0.91 13.26
N ARG A 102 -15.94 -0.83 14.13
CA ARG A 102 -17.32 -0.49 13.74
C ARG A 102 -17.41 0.86 13.03
N ARG A 103 -16.74 1.89 13.55
CA ARG A 103 -16.72 3.22 12.90
C ARG A 103 -16.07 3.16 11.53
N ARG A 104 -14.98 2.40 11.38
CA ARG A 104 -14.27 2.23 10.11
C ARG A 104 -15.12 1.47 9.09
N ASP A 105 -15.84 0.44 9.52
CA ASP A 105 -16.78 -0.31 8.69
C ASP A 105 -17.96 0.57 8.25
N GLU A 106 -18.53 1.35 9.15
CA GLU A 106 -19.63 2.26 8.83
C GLU A 106 -19.19 3.37 7.86
N ALA A 107 -17.97 3.88 8.02
CA ALA A 107 -17.38 4.84 7.09
C ALA A 107 -17.09 4.23 5.71
N LYS A 108 -16.60 2.98 5.66
CA LYS A 108 -16.42 2.24 4.41
C LYS A 108 -17.76 1.97 3.72
N ALA A 109 -18.78 1.56 4.47
CA ALA A 109 -20.11 1.32 3.95
C ALA A 109 -20.72 2.58 3.33
N LYS A 110 -20.64 3.74 4.02
CA LYS A 110 -21.11 5.02 3.48
C LYS A 110 -20.40 5.42 2.20
N ARG A 111 -19.07 5.24 2.13
CA ARG A 111 -18.32 5.51 0.89
C ARG A 111 -18.69 4.55 -0.24
N ALA A 112 -18.86 3.27 0.06
CA ALA A 112 -19.26 2.28 -0.93
C ALA A 112 -20.68 2.56 -1.47
N GLU A 113 -21.60 3.00 -0.61
CA GLU A 113 -22.94 3.41 -1.00
C GLU A 113 -22.93 4.67 -1.87
N GLU A 114 -22.14 5.69 -1.47
CA GLU A 114 -21.98 6.93 -2.25
C GLU A 114 -21.34 6.66 -3.62
N GLU A 115 -20.32 5.81 -3.68
CA GLU A 115 -19.67 5.40 -4.92
C GLU A 115 -20.61 4.58 -5.82
N ALA A 116 -21.38 3.66 -5.25
CA ALA A 116 -22.39 2.90 -5.98
C ALA A 116 -23.49 3.80 -6.54
N ALA A 117 -23.95 4.78 -5.75
CA ALA A 117 -24.93 5.78 -6.19
C ALA A 117 -24.38 6.68 -7.30
N ALA A 118 -23.12 7.13 -7.19
CA ALA A 118 -22.45 7.92 -8.21
C ALA A 118 -22.29 7.15 -9.52
N LYS A 119 -21.90 5.86 -9.43
CA LYS A 119 -21.77 4.98 -10.59
C LYS A 119 -23.11 4.72 -11.27
N ALA A 120 -24.18 4.49 -10.50
CA ALA A 120 -25.53 4.31 -11.04
C ALA A 120 -26.04 5.57 -11.75
N LYS A 121 -25.77 6.76 -11.19
CA LYS A 121 -26.14 8.03 -11.82
C LYS A 121 -25.37 8.26 -13.12
N ALA A 122 -24.07 8.00 -13.14
CA ALA A 122 -23.24 8.12 -14.34
C ALA A 122 -23.69 7.14 -15.45
N GLU A 123 -24.06 5.90 -15.10
CA GLU A 123 -24.56 4.94 -16.09
C GLU A 123 -25.94 5.34 -16.65
N ALA A 124 -26.83 5.90 -15.81
CA ALA A 124 -28.14 6.39 -16.25
C ALA A 124 -28.01 7.59 -17.20
N GLU A 125 -27.10 8.52 -16.91
CA GLU A 125 -26.83 9.69 -17.75
C GLU A 125 -26.23 9.27 -19.10
N ALA A 126 -25.25 8.35 -19.09
CA ALA A 126 -24.66 7.80 -20.31
C ALA A 126 -25.68 7.05 -21.20
N LYS A 127 -26.62 6.30 -20.59
CA LYS A 127 -27.69 5.63 -21.33
C LYS A 127 -28.68 6.63 -21.95
N ALA A 128 -29.02 7.69 -21.24
CA ALA A 128 -29.92 8.73 -21.75
C ALA A 128 -29.31 9.49 -22.93
N GLU A 129 -28.02 9.81 -22.86
CA GLU A 129 -27.30 10.49 -23.94
C GLU A 129 -27.18 9.59 -25.19
N ALA A 130 -26.87 8.30 -25.01
CA ALA A 130 -26.83 7.34 -26.11
C ALA A 130 -28.21 7.09 -26.77
N GLU A 131 -29.30 7.15 -26.00
CA GLU A 131 -30.66 7.02 -26.54
C GLU A 131 -31.09 8.29 -27.29
N ALA A 132 -30.72 9.48 -26.80
CA ALA A 132 -30.97 10.75 -27.47
C ALA A 132 -30.22 10.85 -28.80
N GLU A 133 -28.96 10.41 -28.86
CA GLU A 133 -28.17 10.39 -30.10
C GLU A 133 -28.76 9.43 -31.15
N ARG A 134 -29.22 8.25 -30.73
CA ARG A 134 -29.93 7.30 -31.61
C ARG A 134 -31.29 7.79 -32.10
N ALA A 135 -32.00 8.56 -31.27
CA ALA A 135 -33.27 9.17 -31.67
C ALA A 135 -33.06 10.28 -32.70
N ALA A 136 -31.98 11.07 -32.56
CA ALA A 136 -31.61 12.12 -33.50
C ALA A 136 -31.12 11.58 -34.86
N GLU A 137 -30.43 10.43 -34.88
CA GLU A 137 -29.99 9.79 -36.15
C GLU A 137 -31.16 9.17 -36.95
N ARG A 138 -32.28 8.87 -36.30
CA ARG A 138 -33.48 8.28 -36.92
C ARG A 138 -34.52 9.30 -37.41
N ALA A 139 -34.39 10.58 -37.04
CA ALA A 139 -35.31 11.66 -37.40
C ALA A 139 -34.83 12.39 -38.66
#